data_AF-A0A496YZ03-F1
#
_entry.id   AF-A0A496YZ03-F1
#
_cell.length_a   1.000
_cell.length_b   1.000
_cell.length_c   1.000
_cell.angle_alpha   90.00
_cell.angle_beta   90.00
_cell.angle_gamma   90.00
#
_symmetry.space_group_name_H-M   'P 1'
#
loop_
_entity.id
_entity.type
_entity.pdbx_description
1 polymer ?
#
loop_
_entity_poly.entity_id
_entity_poly.type
_entity_poly.pdbx_seq_one_letter_code
_entity_poly.pdbx_strand_id
1 'polypeptide(L)'
;MDEREIEQGYANFHRKLNRVLRNKDVKAFKGHVARHPHQAGRLTHCLMLNDELAEIEMYKTILVRAALKDLHQEAREWLKARGIEPPRPRAKKGRRGRRRSFPKKR
;
A
#
# COMPACT_ATOMS: atom_id res chain seq x y z
N MET A 1 -24.63 4.11 8.83
CA MET A 1 -23.21 4.51 8.68
C MET A 1 -23.15 5.38 7.45
N ASP A 2 -22.74 6.64 7.61
CA ASP A 2 -22.68 7.59 6.48
C ASP A 2 -21.47 7.25 5.58
N GLU A 3 -21.65 7.33 4.27
CA GLU A 3 -20.60 7.09 3.28
C GLU A 3 -19.37 7.98 3.54
N ARG A 4 -19.60 9.20 4.04
CA ARG A 4 -18.54 10.13 4.45
C ARG A 4 -17.73 9.66 5.65
N GLU A 5 -18.37 9.02 6.63
CA GLU A 5 -17.68 8.47 7.81
C GLU A 5 -16.78 7.30 7.41
N ILE A 6 -17.24 6.47 6.48
CA ILE A 6 -16.48 5.35 5.93
C ILE A 6 -15.24 5.88 5.21
N GLU A 7 -15.41 6.84 4.29
CA GLU A 7 -14.30 7.45 3.55
C GLU A 7 -13.26 8.10 4.49
N GLN A 8 -13.71 8.86 5.49
CA GLN A 8 -12.82 9.46 6.49
C GLN A 8 -12.07 8.40 7.29
N GLY A 9 -12.74 7.30 7.65
CA GLY A 9 -12.11 6.15 8.29
C GLY A 9 -10.97 5.56 7.47
N TYR A 10 -11.18 5.35 6.16
CA TYR A 10 -10.15 4.84 5.24
C TYR A 10 -8.98 5.82 5.07
N ALA A 11 -9.26 7.12 4.90
CA ALA A 11 -8.23 8.14 4.78
C ALA A 11 -7.34 8.21 6.04
N ASN A 12 -7.96 8.20 7.22
CA ASN A 12 -7.26 8.21 8.50
C ASN A 12 -6.43 6.94 8.72
N PHE A 13 -6.97 5.77 8.35
CA PHE A 13 -6.24 4.51 8.38
C PHE A 13 -4.95 4.59 7.55
N HIS A 14 -5.05 5.05 6.30
CA HIS A 14 -3.88 5.14 5.41
C HIS A 14 -2.84 6.18 5.84
N ARG A 15 -3.26 7.32 6.41
CA ARG A 15 -2.34 8.31 6.99
C ARG A 15 -1.55 7.71 8.14
N LYS A 16 -2.23 7.06 9.09
CA LYS A 16 -1.58 6.39 10.23
C LYS A 16 -0.69 5.23 9.77
N LEU A 17 -1.15 4.43 8.81
CA LEU A 17 -0.36 3.34 8.25
C LEU A 17 0.95 3.85 7.63
N ASN A 18 0.93 4.96 6.88
CA ASN A 18 2.15 5.55 6.34
C ASN A 18 3.15 5.94 7.45
N ARG A 19 2.67 6.48 8.58
CA ARG A 19 3.52 6.80 9.73
C ARG A 19 4.14 5.54 10.35
N VAL A 20 3.34 4.49 10.53
CA VAL A 20 3.80 3.19 11.06
C VAL A 20 4.86 2.57 10.16
N LEU A 21 4.64 2.60 8.84
CA LEU A 21 5.60 2.07 7.86
C LEU A 21 6.93 2.85 7.84
N ARG A 22 6.91 4.15 8.11
CA ARG A 22 8.14 4.95 8.24
C ARG A 22 8.99 4.54 9.44
N ASN A 23 8.35 4.12 10.52
CA ASN A 23 9.04 3.64 11.72
C ASN A 23 9.64 2.24 11.56
N LYS A 24 9.22 1.48 10.53
CA LYS A 24 9.69 0.11 10.23
C LYS A 24 9.60 -0.84 11.43
N ASP A 25 8.59 -0.63 12.28
CA ASP A 25 8.32 -1.48 13.43
C ASP A 25 7.21 -2.48 13.07
N VAL A 26 7.57 -3.76 12.98
CA VAL A 26 6.65 -4.83 12.59
C VAL A 26 5.53 -5.06 13.61
N LYS A 27 5.80 -4.83 14.91
CA LYS A 27 4.79 -4.97 15.96
C LYS A 27 3.79 -3.83 15.88
N ALA A 28 4.27 -2.60 15.66
CA ALA A 28 3.40 -1.46 15.41
C ALA A 28 2.56 -1.63 14.13
N PHE A 29 3.16 -2.21 13.07
CA PHE A 29 2.47 -2.54 11.83
C PHE A 29 1.34 -3.56 12.04
N LYS A 30 1.65 -4.73 12.62
CA LYS A 30 0.64 -5.75 12.95
C LYS A 30 -0.43 -5.19 13.89
N GLY A 31 -0.05 -4.42 14.90
CA GLY A 31 -0.97 -3.78 15.83
C GLY A 31 -1.88 -2.72 15.19
N HIS A 32 -1.41 -2.00 14.16
CA HIS A 32 -2.25 -1.07 13.41
C HIS A 32 -3.23 -1.80 12.47
N VAL A 33 -2.79 -2.88 11.84
CA VAL A 33 -3.65 -3.75 11.02
C VAL A 33 -4.74 -4.43 11.87
N ALA A 34 -4.37 -4.98 13.04
CA ALA A 34 -5.29 -5.67 13.95
C ALA A 34 -6.41 -4.77 14.48
N ARG A 35 -6.12 -3.48 14.72
CA ARG A 35 -7.12 -2.50 15.17
C ARG A 35 -8.08 -2.04 14.07
N HIS A 36 -7.75 -2.29 12.82
CA HIS A 36 -8.49 -1.78 11.66
C HIS A 36 -8.64 -2.85 10.56
N PRO A 37 -9.19 -4.04 10.85
CA PRO A 37 -9.19 -5.17 9.93
C PRO A 37 -10.00 -4.88 8.65
N HIS A 38 -11.13 -4.19 8.77
CA HIS A 38 -11.96 -3.80 7.62
C HIS A 38 -11.24 -2.83 6.67
N GLN A 39 -10.46 -1.89 7.21
CA GLN A 39 -9.68 -0.94 6.41
C GLN A 39 -8.40 -1.55 5.85
N ALA A 40 -7.83 -2.54 6.55
CA ALA A 40 -6.59 -3.20 6.17
C ALA A 40 -6.73 -4.11 4.93
N GLY A 41 -7.93 -4.65 4.67
CA GLY A 41 -8.20 -5.48 3.50
C GLY A 41 -7.21 -6.64 3.40
N ARG A 42 -6.41 -6.71 2.32
CA ARG A 42 -5.42 -7.79 2.13
C ARG A 42 -4.30 -7.79 3.17
N LEU A 43 -4.06 -6.70 3.89
CA LEU A 43 -3.02 -6.66 4.93
C LEU A 43 -3.40 -7.46 6.18
N THR A 44 -4.67 -7.84 6.36
CA THR A 44 -5.09 -8.68 7.50
C THR A 44 -4.40 -10.05 7.52
N HIS A 45 -3.98 -10.56 6.35
CA HIS A 45 -3.22 -11.82 6.29
C HIS A 45 -1.90 -11.74 7.07
N CYS A 46 -1.30 -10.55 7.22
CA CYS A 46 -0.05 -10.36 7.97
C CYS A 46 -0.21 -10.65 9.48
N LEU A 47 -1.44 -10.69 10.00
CA LEU A 47 -1.71 -11.05 11.40
C LEU A 47 -1.45 -12.53 11.67
N MET A 48 -1.59 -13.38 10.65
CA MET A 48 -1.34 -14.82 10.73
C MET A 48 0.13 -15.19 10.49
N LEU A 49 0.96 -14.20 10.12
CA LEU A 49 2.37 -14.39 9.84
C LEU A 49 3.19 -14.20 11.12
N ASN A 50 4.32 -14.91 11.20
CA ASN A 50 5.37 -14.58 12.16
C ASN A 50 5.95 -13.18 11.84
N ASP A 51 6.73 -12.64 12.78
CA ASP A 51 7.20 -11.25 12.67
C ASP A 51 8.16 -11.06 11.46
N GLU A 52 8.96 -12.06 11.12
CA GLU A 52 9.85 -12.00 9.95
C GLU A 52 9.08 -11.91 8.63
N LEU A 53 8.08 -12.77 8.43
CA LEU A 53 7.23 -12.76 7.23
C LEU A 53 6.35 -11.50 7.17
N ALA A 54 5.88 -11.02 8.32
CA ALA A 54 5.15 -9.76 8.40
C ALA A 54 6.04 -8.55 8.05
N GLU A 55 7.33 -8.59 8.40
CA GLU A 55 8.29 -7.55 8.05
C GLU A 55 8.51 -7.50 6.53
N ILE A 56 8.60 -8.66 5.88
CA ILE A 56 8.66 -8.75 4.42
C ILE A 56 7.43 -8.09 3.77
N GLU A 57 6.22 -8.40 4.25
CA GLU A 57 4.98 -7.80 3.75
C GLU A 57 4.92 -6.29 4.04
N MET A 58 5.50 -5.83 5.15
CA MET A 58 5.64 -4.42 5.48
C MET A 58 6.50 -3.70 4.42
N TYR A 59 7.68 -4.25 4.07
CA TYR A 59 8.55 -3.66 3.03
C TYR A 59 7.93 -3.72 1.63
N LYS A 60 7.23 -4.80 1.28
CA LYS A 60 6.44 -4.85 0.05
C LYS A 60 5.35 -3.77 0.03
N THR A 61 4.71 -3.51 1.18
CA THR A 61 3.68 -2.48 1.31
C THR A 61 4.26 -1.07 1.14
N ILE A 62 5.47 -0.80 1.63
CA ILE A 62 6.20 0.46 1.39
C ILE A 62 6.31 0.72 -0.11
N LEU A 63 6.71 -0.28 -0.90
CA LEU A 63 6.92 -0.16 -2.34
C LEU A 63 5.65 0.10 -3.15
N VAL A 64 4.50 -0.37 -2.67
CA VAL A 64 3.20 -0.13 -3.33
C VAL A 64 2.67 1.27 -3.02
N ARG A 65 3.09 1.89 -1.92
CA ARG A 65 2.58 3.19 -1.46
C ARG A 65 3.37 4.35 -2.04
N ALA A 66 2.69 5.14 -2.89
CA ALA A 66 3.27 6.34 -3.50
C ALA A 66 3.71 7.41 -2.48
N ALA A 67 3.03 7.51 -1.32
CA ALA A 67 3.37 8.44 -0.24
C ALA A 67 4.68 8.10 0.51
N LEU A 68 5.28 6.95 0.22
CA LEU A 68 6.53 6.46 0.80
C LEU A 68 7.62 6.29 -0.26
N LYS A 69 7.52 7.03 -1.38
CA LYS A 69 8.46 6.93 -2.51
C LYS A 69 9.90 7.19 -2.09
N ASP A 70 10.10 8.06 -1.10
CA ASP A 70 11.39 8.34 -0.48
C ASP A 70 12.04 7.10 0.16
N LEU A 71 11.24 6.14 0.64
CA LEU A 71 11.72 4.88 1.22
C LEU A 71 11.80 3.73 0.20
N HIS A 72 11.44 3.94 -1.07
CA HIS A 72 11.37 2.85 -2.04
C HIS A 72 12.73 2.23 -2.35
N GLN A 73 13.79 3.06 -2.41
CA GLN A 73 15.13 2.55 -2.71
C GLN A 73 15.63 1.67 -1.57
N GLU A 74 15.53 2.16 -0.33
CA GLU A 74 15.89 1.42 0.87
C GLU A 74 15.09 0.11 0.99
N ALA A 75 13.77 0.15 0.77
CA ALA A 75 12.93 -1.04 0.83
C ALA A 75 13.30 -2.09 -0.23
N ARG A 76 13.74 -1.67 -1.42
CA ARG A 76 14.25 -2.59 -2.45
C ARG A 76 15.56 -3.24 -2.04
N GLU A 77 16.48 -2.47 -1.47
CA GLU A 77 17.78 -2.97 -1.01
C GLU A 77 17.59 -3.97 0.13
N TRP A 78 16.73 -3.65 1.09
CA TRP A 78 16.40 -4.54 2.21
C TRP A 78 15.82 -5.89 1.73
N LEU A 79 14.90 -5.87 0.75
CA LEU A 79 14.32 -7.08 0.19
C LEU A 79 15.35 -7.89 -0.62
N LYS A 80 16.16 -7.21 -1.43
CA LYS A 80 17.23 -7.86 -2.21
C LYS A 80 18.28 -8.51 -1.32
N ALA A 81 18.66 -7.86 -0.22
CA ALA A 81 19.61 -8.42 0.75
C ALA A 81 19.13 -9.74 1.38
N ARG A 82 17.81 -9.99 1.36
CA ARG A 82 17.17 -11.23 1.83
C ARG A 82 16.81 -12.20 0.69
N GLY A 83 17.25 -11.93 -0.53
CA GLY A 83 16.94 -12.76 -1.70
C GLY A 83 15.49 -12.68 -2.17
N ILE A 84 14.73 -11.66 -1.75
CA ILE A 84 13.31 -11.50 -2.09
C ILE A 84 13.16 -10.56 -3.27
N GLU A 85 12.45 -10.99 -4.32
CA GLU A 85 12.16 -10.13 -5.47
C GLU A 85 11.20 -8.99 -5.06
N PRO A 86 11.60 -7.71 -5.24
CA PRO A 86 10.71 -6.59 -4.92
C PRO A 86 9.50 -6.55 -5.86
N PRO A 87 8.29 -6.19 -5.36
CA PRO A 87 7.13 -6.01 -6.21
C PRO A 87 7.40 -4.96 -7.28
N ARG A 88 7.19 -5.35 -8.54
CA ARG A 88 7.34 -4.43 -9.67
C ARG A 88 6.20 -3.40 -9.62
N PRO A 89 6.48 -2.10 -9.83
CA PRO A 89 5.42 -1.11 -9.97
C PRO A 89 4.50 -1.57 -11.10
N ARG A 90 3.20 -1.77 -10.80
CA ARG A 90 2.22 -2.08 -11.85
C ARG A 90 2.32 -0.97 -12.88
N ALA A 91 2.67 -1.32 -14.12
CA ALA A 91 2.64 -0.38 -15.23
C ALA A 91 1.28 0.30 -15.22
N LYS A 92 1.24 1.64 -15.15
CA LYS A 92 -0.01 2.40 -15.28
C LYS A 92 -0.67 1.92 -16.57
N LYS A 93 -1.72 1.10 -16.47
CA LYS A 93 -2.55 0.72 -17.60
C LYS A 93 -3.00 2.03 -18.21
N GLY A 94 -2.42 2.38 -19.37
CA GLY A 94 -2.60 3.69 -19.98
C GLY A 94 -4.09 3.99 -20.01
N ARG A 95 -4.48 5.17 -19.49
CA ARG A 95 -5.79 5.75 -19.78
C ARG A 95 -5.83 5.88 -21.30
N ARG A 96 -6.37 4.88 -21.98
CA ARG A 96 -6.56 4.87 -23.43
C ARG A 96 -7.50 6.04 -23.70
N GLY A 97 -6.92 7.12 -24.19
CA GLY A 97 -7.59 8.40 -24.37
C GLY A 97 -8.81 8.25 -25.24
N ARG A 98 -9.94 8.68 -24.68
CA ARG A 98 -11.08 9.32 -25.35
C ARG A 98 -10.67 9.98 -26.68
N ARG A 99 -10.88 9.32 -27.82
CA ARG A 99 -11.16 10.02 -29.08
C ARG A 99 -12.67 9.93 -29.31
N ARG A 100 -13.38 10.95 -28.82
CA ARG A 100 -14.72 11.28 -29.30
C ARG A 100 -14.59 11.60 -30.78
N SER A 101 -15.03 10.69 -31.64
CA SER A 101 -15.36 11.03 -33.01
C SER A 101 -16.63 11.88 -32.95
N PHE A 102 -16.48 13.19 -32.98
CA PHE A 102 -17.56 14.07 -33.42
C PHE A 102 -17.44 14.15 -34.94
N PRO A 103 -18.37 13.61 -35.73
CA PRO A 103 -18.42 13.93 -37.15
C PRO A 103 -18.92 15.38 -37.29
N LYS A 104 -18.00 16.28 -37.65
CA LYS A 104 -18.33 17.57 -38.27
C LYS A 104 -18.57 17.30 -39.76
N LYS A 105 -19.81 17.40 -40.23
CA LYS A 105 -20.18 17.79 -41.61
C LYS A 105 -21.50 18.56 -41.51
N ARG A 106 -21.54 19.87 -41.77
CA ARG A 106 -21.62 20.54 -43.09
C ARG A 106 -22.78 20.03 -43.92
#